data_AF-A0A3M1KZ97-F1
#
_entry.id   AF-A0A3M1KZ97-F1
#
_cell.length_a   1.000
_cell.length_b   1.000
_cell.length_c   1.000
_cell.angle_alpha   90.00
_cell.angle_beta   90.00
_cell.angle_gamma   90.00
#
_symmetry.space_group_name_H-M   'P 1'
#
loop_
_entity.id
_entity.type
_entity.pdbx_description
1 polymer ?
#
loop_
_entity_poly.entity_id
_entity_poly.type
_entity_poly.pdbx_seq_one_letter_code
_entity_poly.pdbx_strand_id
1 'polypeptide(L)'
;GATTVAELVATATPAVLVPYPHAAAHQVANARALVAAEAAVIVADDERLADSLAQVLGGLLERPERIDSMAARLREMRRPGAAARVLEVVRAVALRDR
;
A
#
# COMPACT_ATOMS: atom_id res chain seq x y z
N GLY A 1 1.07 -0.92 8.10
CA GLY A 1 1.57 0.43 8.47
C GLY A 1 2.20 1.13 7.27
N ALA A 2 2.74 2.34 7.42
CA ALA A 2 3.34 3.10 6.31
C ALA A 2 4.50 2.36 5.63
N THR A 3 5.42 1.79 6.41
CA THR A 3 6.55 0.99 5.89
C THR A 3 6.06 -0.24 5.13
N THR A 4 5.09 -0.98 5.68
CA THR A 4 4.49 -2.14 5.00
C THR A 4 3.91 -1.76 3.64
N VAL A 5 3.20 -0.63 3.55
CA VAL A 5 2.65 -0.15 2.27
C VAL A 5 3.77 0.17 1.28
N ALA A 6 4.86 0.80 1.73
CA ALA A 6 6.02 1.06 0.88
C ALA A 6 6.69 -0.24 0.40
N GLU A 7 6.78 -1.26 1.25
CA GLU A 7 7.33 -2.58 0.90
C GLU A 7 6.47 -3.27 -0.16
N LEU A 8 5.15 -3.32 0.01
CA LEU A 8 4.22 -3.90 -0.97
C LEU A 8 4.36 -3.25 -2.34
N VAL A 9 4.51 -1.92 -2.39
CA VAL A 9 4.78 -1.20 -3.65
C VAL A 9 6.15 -1.59 -4.22
N ALA A 10 7.20 -1.61 -3.38
CA ALA A 10 8.55 -1.96 -3.80
C ALA A 10 8.65 -3.38 -4.37
N THR A 11 7.95 -4.35 -3.77
CA THR A 11 7.91 -5.75 -4.21
C THR A 11 6.84 -6.02 -5.26
N ALA A 12 5.93 -5.06 -5.50
CA ALA A 12 4.72 -5.23 -6.30
C ALA A 12 3.89 -6.43 -5.86
N THR A 13 3.67 -6.54 -4.55
CA THR A 13 2.86 -7.59 -3.93
C THR A 13 1.44 -7.08 -3.72
N PRO A 14 0.44 -7.60 -4.46
CA PRO A 14 -0.97 -7.30 -4.21
C PRO A 14 -1.37 -7.64 -2.77
N ALA A 15 -2.27 -6.85 -2.18
CA ALA A 15 -2.66 -7.05 -0.79
C ALA A 15 -4.14 -6.74 -0.54
N VAL A 16 -4.71 -7.48 0.41
CA VAL A 16 -5.94 -7.12 1.12
C VAL A 16 -5.52 -6.54 2.46
N LEU A 17 -5.81 -5.26 2.68
CA LEU A 17 -5.39 -4.51 3.86
C LEU A 17 -6.55 -4.43 4.85
N VAL A 18 -6.29 -4.76 6.11
CA VAL A 18 -7.24 -4.66 7.22
C VAL A 18 -6.71 -3.60 8.20
N PRO A 19 -7.08 -2.31 8.04
CA PRO A 19 -6.57 -1.25 8.90
C PRO A 19 -7.10 -1.39 10.32
N TYR A 20 -6.22 -1.31 11.32
CA TYR A 20 -6.62 -1.37 12.73
C TYR A 20 -7.50 -0.16 13.10
N PRO A 21 -8.72 -0.36 13.65
CA PRO A 21 -9.72 0.69 13.79
C PRO A 21 -9.43 1.66 14.94
N HIS A 22 -8.61 1.25 15.90
CA HIS A 22 -8.25 2.07 17.07
C HIS A 22 -6.93 2.83 16.90
N ALA A 23 -6.20 2.61 15.81
CA ALA A 23 -5.09 3.48 15.45
C ALA A 23 -5.63 4.82 14.94
N ALA A 24 -4.88 5.91 15.15
CA ALA A 24 -5.13 7.16 14.43
C ALA A 24 -5.29 6.87 12.92
N ALA A 25 -6.14 7.65 12.23
CA ALA A 25 -6.64 7.40 10.86
C ALA A 25 -5.57 7.26 9.74
N HIS A 26 -4.29 7.29 10.10
CA HIS A 26 -3.14 7.11 9.23
C HIS A 26 -3.09 5.76 8.50
N GLN A 27 -3.51 4.65 9.13
CA GLN A 27 -3.47 3.35 8.44
C GLN A 27 -4.42 3.31 7.24
N VAL A 28 -5.64 3.82 7.43
CA VAL A 28 -6.64 3.96 6.36
C VAL A 28 -6.13 4.90 5.27
N ALA A 29 -5.50 6.03 5.64
CA ALA A 29 -4.93 6.96 4.67
C ALA A 29 -3.84 6.30 3.79
N ASN A 30 -2.92 5.54 4.40
CA ASN A 30 -1.89 4.82 3.66
C ASN A 30 -2.48 3.76 2.72
N ALA A 31 -3.50 3.02 3.17
CA ALA A 31 -4.16 2.00 2.36
C ALA A 31 -4.96 2.59 1.20
N ARG A 32 -5.62 3.75 1.41
CA ARG A 32 -6.41 4.44 0.38
C ARG A 32 -5.58 4.82 -0.85
N ALA A 33 -4.30 5.13 -0.68
CA ALA A 33 -3.41 5.41 -1.81
C ALA A 33 -3.30 4.22 -2.78
N LEU A 34 -3.27 2.99 -2.26
CA LEU A 34 -3.18 1.78 -3.08
C LEU A 34 -4.53 1.41 -3.67
N VAL A 35 -5.62 1.56 -2.90
CA VAL A 35 -6.99 1.32 -3.42
C VAL A 35 -7.33 2.28 -4.56
N ALA A 36 -6.97 3.56 -4.44
CA ALA A 36 -7.19 4.56 -5.48
C ALA A 36 -6.44 4.25 -6.78
N ALA A 37 -5.32 3.52 -6.70
CA ALA A 37 -4.57 3.03 -7.84
C ALA A 37 -5.01 1.62 -8.29
N GLU A 38 -6.10 1.09 -7.74
CA GLU A 38 -6.60 -0.28 -8.00
C GLU A 38 -5.56 -1.38 -7.69
N ALA A 39 -4.62 -1.09 -6.80
CA ALA A 39 -3.48 -1.93 -6.44
C ALA A 39 -3.69 -2.76 -5.16
N ALA A 40 -4.73 -2.46 -4.38
CA ALA A 40 -5.07 -3.16 -3.15
C ALA A 40 -6.59 -3.11 -2.89
N VAL A 41 -7.05 -3.93 -1.96
CA VAL A 41 -8.41 -3.88 -1.41
C VAL A 41 -8.33 -3.58 0.08
N ILE A 42 -9.27 -2.80 0.61
CA ILE A 42 -9.44 -2.61 2.06
C ILE A 42 -10.62 -3.44 2.55
N VAL A 43 -10.44 -4.13 3.66
CA VAL A 43 -11.52 -4.76 4.43
C VAL A 43 -11.54 -4.13 5.82
N ALA A 44 -12.73 -3.85 6.33
CA ALA A 44 -12.90 -3.29 7.67
C ALA A 44 -12.64 -4.35 8.75
N ASP A 45 -12.00 -3.94 9.83
CA ASP A 45 -11.84 -4.75 11.04
C ASP A 45 -13.09 -4.54 11.93
N ASP A 46 -14.12 -5.32 11.64
CA ASP A 46 -15.41 -5.30 12.34
C ASP A 46 -16.02 -6.71 12.45
N GLU A 47 -17.25 -6.81 12.97
CA GLU A 47 -17.98 -8.08 13.13
C GLU A 47 -18.15 -8.87 11.83
N ARG A 48 -17.98 -8.22 10.67
CA ARG A 48 -18.11 -8.81 9.33
C ARG A 48 -16.76 -9.11 8.67
N LEU A 49 -15.64 -8.98 9.39
CA LEU A 49 -14.30 -9.17 8.87
C LEU A 49 -14.14 -10.53 8.14
N ALA A 50 -14.60 -11.61 8.78
CA ALA A 50 -14.45 -12.96 8.24
C ALA A 50 -15.19 -13.15 6.90
N ASP A 51 -16.47 -12.75 6.84
CA ASP A 51 -17.28 -12.85 5.63
C ASP A 51 -16.73 -11.97 4.51
N SER A 52 -16.31 -10.75 4.85
CA SER A 52 -15.76 -9.78 3.90
C SER A 52 -14.43 -10.28 3.32
N LEU A 53 -13.55 -10.85 4.15
CA LEU A 53 -12.32 -11.48 3.69
C LEU A 53 -12.60 -12.68 2.78
N ALA A 54 -13.52 -13.56 3.16
CA ALA A 54 -13.88 -14.72 2.35
C ALA A 54 -14.40 -14.30 0.96
N GLN A 55 -15.26 -13.29 0.90
CA GLN A 55 -15.78 -12.76 -0.35
C GLN A 55 -14.68 -12.15 -1.23
N VAL A 56 -13.80 -11.31 -0.65
CA VAL A 56 -12.70 -10.67 -1.40
C VAL A 56 -11.71 -11.71 -1.91
N LEU A 57 -11.30 -12.64 -1.05
CA LEU A 57 -10.34 -13.69 -1.41
C LEU A 57 -10.93 -14.63 -2.45
N GLY A 58 -12.18 -15.07 -2.30
CA GLY A 58 -12.87 -15.88 -3.31
C GLY A 58 -12.88 -15.18 -4.67
N GLY A 59 -13.26 -13.91 -4.70
CA GLY A 59 -13.29 -13.13 -5.95
C GLY A 59 -11.93 -12.85 -6.58
N LEU A 60 -10.82 -12.94 -5.83
CA LEU A 60 -9.44 -12.85 -6.33
C LEU A 60 -8.94 -14.21 -6.82
N LEU A 61 -9.26 -15.30 -6.11
CA LEU A 61 -8.88 -16.67 -6.48
C LEU A 61 -9.61 -17.14 -7.75
N GLU A 62 -10.86 -16.72 -7.94
CA GLU A 62 -11.64 -16.99 -9.17
C GLU A 62 -11.14 -16.19 -10.38
N ARG A 63 -10.41 -15.08 -10.16
CA ARG A 63 -9.95 -14.15 -11.21
C ARG A 63 -8.48 -13.77 -11.02
N PRO A 64 -7.54 -14.70 -11.24
CA PRO A 64 -6.11 -14.47 -11.07
C PRO A 64 -5.59 -13.26 -11.85
N GLU A 65 -6.20 -12.92 -12.99
CA GLU A 65 -5.88 -11.75 -13.79
C GLU A 65 -6.04 -10.42 -13.02
N ARG A 66 -6.91 -10.39 -12.00
CA ARG A 66 -7.03 -9.22 -11.11
C ARG A 66 -5.79 -9.06 -10.24
N ILE A 67 -5.20 -10.17 -9.78
CA ILE A 67 -3.96 -10.16 -8.99
C ILE A 67 -2.81 -9.64 -9.84
N ASP A 68 -2.73 -10.08 -11.11
CA ASP A 68 -1.72 -9.59 -12.06
C ASP A 68 -1.89 -8.10 -12.35
N SER A 69 -3.13 -7.65 -12.55
CA SER A 69 -3.45 -6.22 -12.73
C SER A 69 -3.03 -5.39 -11.51
N MET A 70 -3.36 -5.82 -10.29
CA MET A 70 -2.95 -5.16 -9.06
C MET A 70 -1.41 -5.08 -8.96
N ALA A 71 -0.71 -6.15 -9.31
CA ALA A 71 0.75 -6.17 -9.31
C ALA A 71 1.33 -5.19 -10.36
N ALA A 72 0.71 -5.08 -11.54
CA ALA A 72 1.09 -4.09 -12.54
C ALA A 72 0.92 -2.66 -12.02
N ARG A 73 -0.22 -2.35 -11.39
CA ARG A 73 -0.47 -1.05 -10.75
C ARG A 73 0.54 -0.72 -9.67
N LEU A 74 0.91 -1.68 -8.83
CA LEU A 74 1.95 -1.47 -7.81
C LEU A 74 3.32 -1.17 -8.45
N ARG A 75 3.65 -1.77 -9.59
CA ARG A 75 4.91 -1.45 -10.31
C ARG A 75 4.91 -0.01 -10.80
N GLU A 76 3.79 0.51 -11.29
CA GLU A 76 3.64 1.91 -11.70
C GLU A 76 3.84 2.89 -10.54
N MET A 77 3.48 2.49 -9.31
CA MET A 77 3.64 3.31 -8.10
C MET A 77 5.06 3.30 -7.53
N ARG A 78 5.97 2.47 -8.02
CA ARG A 78 7.33 2.34 -7.47
C ARG A 78 8.09 3.65 -7.58
N ARG A 79 8.79 3.99 -6.49
CA ARG A 79 9.65 5.18 -6.43
C ARG A 79 11.09 4.77 -6.11
N PRO A 80 11.82 4.07 -7.01
CA PRO A 80 13.20 3.65 -6.78
C PRO A 80 14.09 4.86 -6.42
N GLY A 81 15.11 4.64 -5.60
CA GLY A 81 16.01 5.70 -5.14
C GLY A 81 15.38 6.70 -4.16
N ALA A 82 14.27 6.37 -3.49
CA ALA A 82 13.63 7.27 -2.52
C ALA A 82 14.59 7.71 -1.40
N ALA A 83 15.38 6.78 -0.84
CA ALA A 83 16.37 7.11 0.17
C ALA A 83 17.47 8.06 -0.35
N ALA A 84 17.94 7.86 -1.59
CA ALA A 84 18.93 8.75 -2.21
C ALA A 84 18.39 10.17 -2.38
N ARG A 85 17.14 10.31 -2.84
CA ARG A 85 16.48 11.64 -2.94
C ARG A 85 16.33 12.33 -1.58
N VAL A 86 15.99 11.58 -0.53
CA VAL A 86 15.93 12.14 0.83
C VAL A 86 17.32 12.64 1.24
N LEU A 87 18.37 11.87 0.98
CA LEU A 87 19.75 12.26 1.28
C LEU A 87 20.17 13.53 0.50
N GLU A 88 19.80 13.65 -0.77
CA GLU A 88 20.07 14.86 -1.58
C GLU A 88 19.46 16.11 -0.94
N VAL A 89 18.19 16.04 -0.53
CA VAL A 89 17.51 17.16 0.15
C VAL A 89 18.19 17.49 1.47
N VAL A 90 18.50 16.48 2.29
CA VAL A 90 19.20 16.69 3.57
C VAL A 90 20.55 17.36 3.37
N ARG A 91 21.34 16.91 2.38
CA ARG A 91 22.63 17.54 2.04
C ARG A 91 22.47 18.97 1.56
N ALA A 92 21.49 19.24 0.70
CA ALA A 92 21.25 20.58 0.16
C ALA A 92 20.90 21.59 1.27
N VAL A 93 20.13 21.17 2.29
CA VAL A 93 19.81 22.02 3.44
C VAL A 93 21.04 22.18 4.35
N ALA A 94 21.70 21.09 4.72
CA ALA A 94 22.83 21.13 5.65
C ALA A 94 24.05 21.92 5.12
N LEU A 95 24.20 22.04 3.80
CA LEU A 95 25.30 22.78 3.16
C LEU A 95 24.94 24.23 2.81
N ARG A 96 23.67 24.63 2.92
CA ARG A 96 23.23 26.03 2.73
C ARG A 96 23.45 26.90 3.98
N ASP A 97 23.52 26.28 5.15
CA ASP A 97 23.75 26.94 6.44
C ASP A 97 25.25 27.02 6.80
N ARG A 98 26.15 26.86 5.82
CA ARG A 98 27.61 27.07 5.93
C ARG A 98 28.05 28.18 4.99
#